data_AF-A0A6G0PFT0-F1
#
_entry.id   AF-A0A6G0PFT0-F1
#
_cell.length_a   1.000
_cell.length_b   1.000
_cell.length_c   1.000
_cell.angle_alpha   90.00
_cell.angle_beta   90.00
_cell.angle_gamma   90.00
#
_symmetry.space_group_name_H-M   'P 1'
#
loop_
_entity.id
_entity.type
_entity.pdbx_description
1 polymer ?
#
loop_
_entity_poly.entity_id
_entity_poly.type
_entity_poly.pdbx_seq_one_letter_code
_entity_poly.pdbx_strand_id
1 'polypeptide(L)'
;MNLNPDTRYGVIADSASPCGDDMLGRIMTPLKEGDLARLVPSVRAVAHRKSKAITFIRQSIEWGMGSVEKVFHRLASPLPYDVQKRRIRLDNLFRLANYRVRTVEISDIRTTFVHGRVDNQ
;
A
#
# COMPACT_ATOMS: atom_id res chain seq x y z
N MET A 1 10.75 -13.25 -16.27
CA MET A 1 10.76 -12.36 -15.08
C MET A 1 9.73 -12.94 -14.11
N ASN A 2 10.18 -13.68 -13.10
CA ASN A 2 9.28 -14.34 -12.15
C ASN A 2 8.84 -13.31 -11.10
N LEU A 3 7.87 -12.47 -11.47
CA LEU A 3 7.27 -11.43 -10.62
C LEU A 3 6.22 -12.02 -9.66
N ASN A 4 6.04 -13.34 -9.64
CA ASN A 4 5.06 -13.96 -8.78
C ASN A 4 5.50 -13.75 -7.32
N PRO A 5 4.71 -13.05 -6.49
CA PRO A 5 5.02 -12.95 -5.07
C PRO A 5 5.18 -14.36 -4.52
N ASP A 6 6.18 -14.55 -3.67
CA ASP A 6 6.41 -15.82 -2.98
C ASP A 6 5.09 -16.33 -2.39
N THR A 7 4.76 -17.61 -2.64
CA THR A 7 3.47 -18.23 -2.32
C THR A 7 3.17 -18.23 -0.82
N ARG A 8 4.18 -17.98 0.01
CA ARG A 8 4.03 -17.80 1.47
C ARG A 8 3.35 -16.49 1.85
N TYR A 9 3.26 -15.52 0.95
CA TYR A 9 2.68 -14.20 1.22
C TYR A 9 1.39 -13.96 0.45
N GLY A 10 0.47 -13.24 1.10
CA GLY A 10 -0.71 -12.66 0.46
C GLY A 10 -0.38 -11.33 -0.22
N VAL A 11 -1.22 -10.95 -1.18
CA VAL A 11 -1.05 -9.74 -1.98
C VAL A 11 -2.10 -8.71 -1.57
N ILE A 12 -1.69 -7.49 -1.31
CA ILE A 12 -2.63 -6.37 -1.08
C ILE A 12 -2.70 -5.60 -2.39
N ALA A 13 -3.79 -5.80 -3.12
CA ALA A 13 -4.10 -5.14 -4.38
C ALA A 13 -5.55 -4.66 -4.36
N ASP A 14 -5.87 -3.67 -5.19
CA ASP A 14 -7.27 -3.30 -5.43
C ASP A 14 -8.02 -4.49 -6.03
N SER A 15 -9.28 -4.69 -5.64
CA SER A 15 -10.15 -5.73 -6.18
C SER A 15 -10.41 -5.59 -7.68
N ALA A 16 -10.20 -4.41 -8.26
CA ALA A 16 -10.27 -4.15 -9.69
C ALA A 16 -9.00 -4.58 -10.46
N SER A 17 -7.95 -5.03 -9.77
CA SER A 17 -6.73 -5.51 -10.42
C SER A 17 -7.00 -6.85 -11.13
N PRO A 18 -6.50 -7.07 -12.36
CA PRO A 18 -6.61 -8.35 -13.03
C PRO A 18 -6.03 -9.47 -12.16
N CYS A 19 -6.84 -10.49 -11.87
CA CYS A 19 -6.44 -11.64 -11.08
C CYS A 19 -6.30 -12.86 -11.99
N GLY A 20 -5.09 -13.42 -12.07
CA GLY A 20 -4.90 -14.77 -12.59
C GLY A 20 -5.37 -15.81 -11.59
N ASP A 21 -5.61 -17.04 -12.06
CA ASP A 21 -6.02 -18.17 -11.20
C ASP A 21 -5.00 -18.44 -10.07
N ASP A 22 -3.73 -18.12 -10.30
CA ASP A 22 -2.63 -18.22 -9.33
C ASP A 22 -2.74 -17.22 -8.16
N MET A 23 -3.66 -16.25 -8.24
CA MET A 23 -3.93 -15.24 -7.22
C MET A 23 -5.21 -15.52 -6.41
N LEU A 24 -5.97 -16.57 -6.76
CA LEU A 24 -7.18 -16.96 -6.02
C LEU A 24 -6.87 -17.23 -4.54
N GLY A 25 -7.61 -16.57 -3.65
CA GLY A 25 -7.41 -16.67 -2.20
C GLY A 25 -6.17 -15.98 -1.64
N ARG A 26 -5.31 -15.40 -2.50
CA ARG A 26 -4.08 -14.70 -2.08
C ARG A 26 -4.28 -13.20 -1.91
N ILE A 27 -5.26 -12.63 -2.62
CA ILE A 27 -5.57 -11.21 -2.47
C ILE A 27 -6.25 -10.96 -1.14
N MET A 28 -5.64 -10.11 -0.35
CA MET A 28 -6.09 -9.76 1.00
C MET A 28 -6.93 -8.49 0.93
N THR A 29 -8.20 -8.63 1.27
CA THR A 29 -9.13 -7.50 1.40
C THR A 29 -9.48 -7.26 2.87
N PRO A 30 -9.73 -6.00 3.27
CA PRO A 30 -10.31 -5.70 4.58
C PRO A 30 -11.67 -6.39 4.74
N LEU A 31 -12.05 -6.67 5.98
CA LEU A 31 -13.40 -7.15 6.30
C LEU A 31 -14.45 -6.11 5.90
N LYS A 32 -15.57 -6.56 5.33
CA LYS A 32 -16.72 -5.68 5.09
C LYS A 32 -17.50 -5.47 6.39
N GLU A 33 -18.37 -4.48 6.37
CA GLU A 33 -19.29 -4.22 7.47
C GLU A 33 -20.16 -5.46 7.75
N GLY A 34 -20.34 -5.80 9.03
CA GLY A 34 -21.10 -6.98 9.45
C GLY A 34 -20.35 -8.32 9.37
N ASP A 35 -19.24 -8.42 8.62
CA ASP A 35 -18.49 -9.69 8.52
C ASP A 35 -17.89 -10.09 9.87
N LEU A 36 -17.45 -9.13 10.67
CA LEU A 36 -16.89 -9.40 11.99
C LEU A 36 -17.90 -10.09 12.93
N ALA A 37 -19.18 -9.73 12.84
CA ALA A 37 -20.24 -10.31 13.67
C ALA A 37 -20.57 -11.76 13.25
N ARG A 38 -20.40 -12.08 11.97
CA ARG A 38 -20.61 -13.43 11.41
C ARG A 38 -19.53 -14.43 11.82
N LEU A 39 -18.37 -13.95 12.26
CA LEU A 39 -17.27 -14.80 12.71
C LEU A 39 -17.52 -15.35 14.13
N VAL A 40 -16.95 -16.53 14.41
CA VAL A 40 -16.92 -17.13 15.74
C VAL A 40 -16.21 -16.17 16.72
N PRO A 41 -16.75 -15.94 17.94
CA PRO A 41 -16.20 -14.97 18.88
C PRO A 41 -14.70 -15.10 19.14
N SER A 42 -14.17 -16.34 19.19
CA SER A 42 -12.76 -16.63 19.45
C SER A 42 -11.79 -16.07 18.40
N VAL A 43 -12.23 -15.88 17.15
CA VAL A 43 -11.36 -15.40 16.05
C VAL A 43 -11.55 -13.92 15.72
N ARG A 44 -12.59 -13.27 16.26
CA ARG A 44 -12.95 -11.88 15.93
C ARG A 44 -11.79 -10.91 16.17
N ALA A 45 -11.09 -11.03 17.30
CA ALA A 45 -9.98 -10.14 17.64
C ALA A 45 -8.84 -10.21 16.62
N VAL A 46 -8.47 -11.42 16.19
CA VAL A 46 -7.40 -11.65 15.20
C VAL A 46 -7.85 -11.18 13.82
N ALA A 47 -9.07 -11.51 13.41
CA ALA A 47 -9.63 -11.09 12.12
C ALA A 47 -9.73 -9.56 12.01
N HIS A 48 -10.17 -8.89 13.07
CA HIS A 48 -10.22 -7.43 13.14
C HIS A 48 -8.84 -6.79 13.06
N ARG A 49 -7.83 -7.34 13.77
CA ARG A 49 -6.45 -6.85 13.68
C ARG A 49 -5.87 -7.01 12.28
N LYS A 50 -6.11 -8.16 11.64
CA LYS A 50 -5.72 -8.43 10.25
C LYS A 50 -6.38 -7.42 9.29
N SER A 51 -7.68 -7.18 9.43
CA SER A 51 -8.41 -6.19 8.64
C SER A 51 -7.80 -4.80 8.77
N LYS A 52 -7.56 -4.33 10.00
CA LYS A 52 -6.91 -3.03 10.27
C LYS A 52 -5.52 -2.94 9.63
N ALA A 53 -4.74 -4.01 9.66
CA ALA A 53 -3.42 -4.03 9.02
C ALA A 53 -3.53 -3.93 7.48
N ILE A 54 -4.50 -4.60 6.86
CA ILE A 54 -4.74 -4.50 5.41
C ILE A 54 -5.13 -3.07 5.03
N THR A 55 -6.06 -2.45 5.78
CA THR A 55 -6.46 -1.05 5.56
C THR A 55 -5.29 -0.09 5.74
N PHE A 56 -4.48 -0.26 6.79
CA PHE A 56 -3.29 0.54 7.03
C PHE A 56 -2.33 0.51 5.84
N ILE A 57 -2.03 -0.68 5.31
CA ILE A 57 -1.13 -0.84 4.15
C ILE A 57 -1.73 -0.18 2.92
N ARG A 58 -3.02 -0.40 2.62
CA ARG A 58 -3.71 0.23 1.48
C ARG A 58 -3.64 1.75 1.53
N GLN A 59 -4.06 2.36 2.64
CA GLN A 59 -4.03 3.82 2.81
C GLN A 59 -2.60 4.37 2.73
N SER A 60 -1.62 3.64 3.27
CA SER A 60 -0.21 4.03 3.15
C SER A 60 0.28 4.01 1.71
N ILE A 61 -0.14 3.02 0.91
CA ILE A 61 0.18 2.95 -0.52
C ILE A 61 -0.48 4.10 -1.28
N GLU A 62 -1.76 4.39 -1.02
CA GLU A 62 -2.51 5.48 -1.66
C GLU A 62 -1.84 6.84 -1.40
N TRP A 63 -1.51 7.15 -0.15
CA TRP A 63 -0.80 8.39 0.19
C TRP A 63 0.62 8.44 -0.38
N GLY A 64 1.32 7.30 -0.34
CA GLY A 64 2.64 7.16 -0.97
C GLY A 64 2.59 7.45 -2.47
N MET A 65 1.60 6.89 -3.17
CA MET A 65 1.38 7.11 -4.59
C MET A 65 1.13 8.60 -4.90
N GLY A 66 0.24 9.25 -4.14
CA GLY A 66 -0.02 10.69 -4.31
C GLY A 66 1.22 11.56 -4.09
N SER A 67 2.14 11.16 -3.19
CA SER A 67 3.43 11.85 -3.04
C SER A 67 4.37 11.62 -4.23
N VAL A 68 4.43 10.41 -4.77
CA VAL A 68 5.29 10.06 -5.91
C VAL A 68 4.81 10.72 -7.19
N GLU A 69 3.50 10.76 -7.41
CA GLU A 69 2.87 11.44 -8.55
C GLU A 69 3.23 12.93 -8.60
N LYS A 70 3.23 13.61 -7.46
CA LYS A 70 3.69 15.02 -7.37
C LYS A 70 5.14 15.20 -7.79
N VAL A 71 6.03 14.25 -7.46
CA VAL A 71 7.44 14.28 -7.89
C VAL A 71 7.53 14.01 -9.39
N PHE A 72 6.73 13.08 -9.91
CA PHE A 72 6.69 12.76 -11.33
C PHE A 72 6.27 13.96 -12.18
N HIS A 73 5.19 14.66 -11.80
CA HIS A 73 4.76 15.87 -12.50
C HIS A 73 5.83 16.97 -12.50
N ARG A 74 6.59 17.11 -11.41
CA ARG A 74 7.70 18.09 -11.33
C ARG A 74 8.89 17.73 -12.20
N LEU A 75 9.11 16.44 -12.48
CA LEU A 75 10.19 16.00 -13.38
C LEU A 75 9.96 16.48 -14.82
N ALA A 76 8.72 16.79 -15.20
CA ALA A 76 8.33 17.28 -16.52
C ALA A 76 8.81 16.41 -17.69
N SER A 77 9.05 15.12 -17.44
CA SER A 77 9.53 14.15 -18.44
C SER A 77 8.70 12.87 -18.38
N PRO A 78 8.22 12.36 -19.53
CA PRO A 78 7.40 11.15 -19.56
C PRO A 78 8.19 9.92 -19.11
N LEU A 79 7.51 8.83 -18.74
CA LEU A 79 8.20 7.57 -18.51
C LEU A 79 8.75 7.02 -19.83
N PRO A 80 10.04 6.62 -19.89
CA PRO A 80 10.62 6.09 -21.12
C PRO A 80 9.98 4.73 -21.47
N TYR A 81 9.99 4.39 -22.76
CA TYR A 81 9.54 3.08 -23.24
C TYR A 81 10.46 1.95 -22.79
N ASP A 82 11.78 2.19 -22.88
CA ASP A 82 12.81 1.24 -22.45
C ASP A 82 12.64 0.82 -20.99
N VAL A 83 12.58 -0.50 -20.76
CA VAL A 83 12.27 -1.09 -19.45
C VAL A 83 13.32 -0.75 -18.41
N GLN A 84 14.61 -0.74 -18.77
CA GLN A 84 15.68 -0.46 -17.81
C GLN A 84 15.71 1.01 -17.44
N LYS A 85 15.59 1.92 -18.42
CA LYS A 85 15.47 3.36 -18.18
C LYS A 85 14.23 3.68 -17.36
N ARG A 86 13.10 3.01 -17.63
CA ARG A 86 11.86 3.19 -16.87
C ARG A 86 12.03 2.76 -15.42
N ARG A 87 12.65 1.61 -15.18
CA ARG A 87 12.97 1.13 -13.84
C ARG A 87 13.82 2.14 -13.07
N ILE A 88 14.91 2.63 -13.66
CA ILE A 88 15.79 3.62 -13.02
C ILE A 88 15.03 4.90 -12.70
N ARG A 89 14.19 5.37 -13.63
CA ARG A 89 13.38 6.58 -13.43
C ARG A 89 12.39 6.40 -12.28
N LEU A 90 11.69 5.27 -12.23
CA LEU A 90 10.78 4.96 -11.12
C LEU A 90 11.53 4.89 -9.78
N ASP A 91 12.66 4.18 -9.73
CA ASP A 91 13.49 4.09 -8.50
C ASP A 91 13.90 5.48 -8.01
N ASN A 92 14.33 6.36 -8.91
CA ASN A 92 14.66 7.75 -8.58
C ASN A 92 13.45 8.54 -8.07
N LEU A 93 12.27 8.37 -8.66
CA LEU A 93 11.04 9.04 -8.19
C LEU A 93 10.69 8.63 -6.75
N PHE A 94 10.74 7.33 -6.44
CA PHE A 94 10.50 6.84 -5.07
C PHE A 94 11.55 7.35 -4.09
N ARG A 95 12.84 7.36 -4.48
CA ARG A 95 13.92 7.91 -3.64
C ARG A 95 13.75 9.40 -3.38
N LEU A 96 13.40 10.18 -4.40
CA LEU A 96 13.16 11.63 -4.25
C LEU A 96 11.94 11.93 -3.38
N ALA A 97 10.86 11.15 -3.51
CA ALA A 97 9.70 11.27 -2.63
C ALA A 97 10.09 10.98 -1.17
N ASN A 98 10.82 9.90 -0.92
CA ASN A 98 11.32 9.56 0.41
C ASN A 98 12.31 10.58 0.97
N TYR A 99 13.21 11.11 0.14
CA TYR A 99 14.14 12.17 0.51
C TYR A 99 13.37 13.40 0.97
N ARG A 100 12.40 13.87 0.18
CA ARG A 100 11.54 15.00 0.55
C ARG A 100 10.86 14.76 1.91
N VAL A 101 10.22 13.62 2.10
CA VAL A 101 9.54 13.29 3.37
C VAL A 101 10.50 13.32 4.56
N ARG A 102 11.72 12.83 4.41
CA ARG A 102 12.75 12.86 5.47
C ARG A 102 13.28 14.26 5.73
N THR A 103 13.43 15.10 4.70
CA THR A 103 13.93 16.48 4.85
C THR A 103 12.89 17.43 5.43
N VAL A 104 11.63 17.35 4.97
CA VAL A 104 10.56 18.25 5.43
C VAL A 104 9.79 17.71 6.63
N GLU A 105 9.95 16.43 6.95
CA GLU A 105 9.25 15.73 8.02
C GLU A 105 7.71 15.70 7.90
N ILE A 106 7.16 16.01 6.72
CA ILE A 106 5.72 15.94 6.45
C ILE A 106 5.41 14.57 5.84
N SER A 107 4.62 13.77 6.55
CA SER A 107 4.17 12.44 6.10
C SER A 107 2.75 12.16 6.60
N ASP A 108 1.80 12.03 5.67
CA ASP A 108 0.39 11.72 5.99
C ASP A 108 0.25 10.37 6.71
N ILE A 109 1.12 9.40 6.36
CA ILE A 109 1.22 8.10 7.04
C ILE A 109 1.59 8.30 8.50
N ARG A 110 2.63 9.11 8.77
CA ARG A 110 3.12 9.38 10.12
C ARG A 110 2.10 10.16 10.94
N THR A 111 1.43 11.15 10.34
CA THR A 111 0.39 11.93 11.01
C THR A 111 -0.79 11.04 11.39
N THR A 112 -1.29 10.22 10.46
CA THR A 112 -2.54 9.47 10.68
C THR A 112 -2.35 8.23 11.56
N PHE A 113 -1.25 7.50 11.39
CA PHE A 113 -1.10 6.19 12.05
C PHE A 113 -0.09 6.13 13.17
N VAL A 114 0.90 7.03 13.19
CA VAL A 114 1.92 7.07 14.24
C VAL A 114 1.50 8.04 15.34
N HIS A 115 1.09 9.26 14.97
CA HIS A 115 0.71 10.30 15.94
C HIS A 115 -0.78 10.26 16.32
N GLY A 116 -1.69 10.03 15.35
CA GLY A 116 -3.14 9.96 15.62
C GLY A 116 -3.60 8.84 16.57
N ARG A 117 -2.71 7.93 16.99
CA ARG A 117 -2.98 6.94 18.04
C ARG A 117 -2.78 7.48 19.46
N VAL A 118 -1.94 8.49 19.63
CA VAL A 118 -1.62 9.10 20.94
C VAL A 118 -2.76 10.00 21.39
N ASP A 119 -3.47 10.62 20.44
CA ASP A 119 -4.56 11.56 20.73
C ASP A 119 -5.94 10.89 20.95
N ASN A 120 -6.02 9.57 20.76
CA ASN A 120 -7.27 8.77 20.85
C ASN A 120 -7.23 7.75 22.00
N GLN A 121 -6.44 7.99 23.04
CA GLN A 121 -6.33 7.17 24.24
C GLN A 121 -6.67 8.00 25.48
#